data_AF-A0A0D0D8W6-F1
#
_entry.id   AF-A0A0D0D8W6-F1
#
_cell.length_a   1.000
_cell.length_b   1.000
_cell.length_c   1.000
_cell.angle_alpha   90.00
_cell.angle_beta   90.00
_cell.angle_gamma   90.00
#
_symmetry.space_group_name_H-M   'P 1'
#
loop_
_entity.id
_entity.type
_entity.pdbx_description
1 polymer ?
#
loop_
_entity_poly.entity_id
_entity_poly.type
_entity_poly.pdbx_seq_one_letter_code
_entity_poly.pdbx_strand_id
1 'polypeptide(L)' 'EKKGEGLNAREVKGTVKSGGGLLMAWGCIGWNGYMAILEQGLLQNMEESGISECDTIFQQDNNPKHTSRRAK' A
#
# COMPACT_ATOMS: atom_id res chain seq x y z
N GLU A 1 20.40 3.28 44.24
CA GLU A 1 19.37 2.91 43.24
C GLU A 1 18.00 3.02 43.91
N LYS A 2 17.15 3.95 43.47
CA LYS A 2 15.81 4.12 44.05
C LYS A 2 14.86 3.13 43.39
N LYS A 3 14.33 2.21 44.19
CA LYS A 3 13.40 1.18 43.74
C LYS A 3 12.08 1.84 43.31
N GLY A 4 11.80 1.86 42.01
CA GLY A 4 10.52 2.33 41.45
C GLY A 4 10.57 3.56 40.54
N GLU A 5 11.74 4.14 40.24
CA GLU A 5 11.84 5.17 39.20
C GLU A 5 11.88 4.52 37.80
N GLY A 6 11.10 5.04 36.84
CA GLY A 6 11.03 4.51 35.47
C GLY A 6 12.31 4.77 34.67
N LEU A 7 12.63 3.89 33.70
CA LEU A 7 13.84 3.98 32.89
C LEU A 7 13.93 5.32 32.14
N ASN A 8 15.08 5.97 32.21
CA ASN A 8 15.31 7.25 31.53
C ASN A 8 15.76 7.04 30.07
N ALA A 9 15.66 8.09 29.25
CA ALA A 9 15.98 8.01 27.82
C ALA A 9 17.45 7.69 27.51
N ARG A 10 18.38 7.78 28.47
CA ARG A 10 19.78 7.35 28.31
C ARG A 10 19.97 5.84 28.55
N GLU A 11 19.00 5.20 29.21
CA GLU A 11 19.02 3.76 29.54
C GLU A 11 18.31 2.90 28.49
N VAL A 12 17.61 3.53 27.53
CA VAL A 12 16.83 2.85 26.50
C VAL A 12 17.35 3.24 25.11
N LYS A 13 17.71 2.25 24.28
CA LYS A 13 18.08 2.47 22.89
C LYS A 13 16.80 2.51 22.03
N GLY A 14 16.55 3.63 21.35
CA GLY A 14 15.40 3.77 20.45
C GLY A 14 15.41 2.70 19.36
N THR A 15 14.28 2.01 19.17
CA THR A 15 14.06 1.06 18.07
C THR A 15 13.02 1.63 17.11
N VAL A 16 13.16 1.34 15.82
CA VAL A 16 12.20 1.78 14.77
C VAL A 16 10.85 1.07 14.91
N LYS A 17 10.79 -0.03 15.67
CA LYS A 17 9.62 -0.88 15.87
C LYS A 17 9.60 -1.37 17.30
N SER A 18 8.55 -1.05 18.06
CA SER A 18 8.39 -1.46 19.45
C SER A 18 7.95 -2.93 19.57
N GLY A 19 8.20 -3.54 20.73
CA GLY A 19 8.00 -4.98 21.00
C GLY A 19 6.54 -5.44 21.15
N GLY A 20 5.55 -4.64 20.77
CA GLY A 20 4.11 -4.96 20.90
C GLY A 20 3.60 -6.09 19.99
N GLY A 21 4.51 -6.77 19.28
CA GLY A 21 4.18 -7.80 18.30
C GLY A 21 3.62 -7.21 17.01
N LEU A 22 3.84 -7.92 15.90
CA LEU A 22 3.38 -7.52 14.58
C LEU A 22 2.72 -8.71 13.90
N LEU A 23 1.47 -8.52 13.45
CA LEU A 23 0.82 -9.47 12.58
C LEU A 23 1.25 -9.18 11.14
N MET A 24 1.89 -10.16 10.51
CA MET A 24 2.25 -10.08 9.09
C MET A 24 1.31 -10.99 8.31
N ALA A 25 0.39 -10.40 7.55
CA ALA A 25 -0.46 -11.11 6.62
C ALA A 25 0.12 -10.97 5.21
N TRP A 26 0.17 -12.08 4.46
CA TRP A 26 0.56 -12.06 3.06
C TRP A 26 -0.68 -12.28 2.20
N GLY A 27 -0.93 -11.36 1.28
CA GLY A 27 -2.02 -11.44 0.31
C GLY A 27 -1.47 -11.24 -1.09
N CYS A 28 -2.03 -11.98 -2.05
CA CYS A 28 -1.76 -11.74 -3.47
C CYS A 28 -3.05 -11.28 -4.16
N ILE A 29 -2.93 -10.26 -4.99
CA ILE A 29 -4.02 -9.82 -5.86
C ILE A 29 -3.77 -10.48 -7.21
N GLY A 30 -4.63 -11.41 -7.58
CA GLY A 30 -4.63 -12.00 -8.92
C GLY A 30 -5.21 -11.05 -9.96
N TRP A 31 -5.09 -11.43 -11.24
CA TRP A 31 -5.56 -10.62 -12.37
C TRP A 31 -7.04 -10.19 -12.26
N ASN A 32 -7.93 -11.06 -11.77
CA ASN A 32 -9.34 -10.74 -11.55
C ASN A 32 -9.52 -9.56 -10.58
N GLY A 33 -8.80 -9.58 -9.46
CA GLY A 33 -8.86 -8.52 -8.48
C GLY A 33 -8.26 -7.22 -9.02
N TYR A 34 -7.21 -7.33 -9.85
CA TYR A 34 -6.64 -6.17 -10.53
C TYR A 34 -7.63 -5.50 -11.48
N MET A 35 -8.29 -6.28 -12.35
CA MET A 35 -9.31 -5.75 -13.27
C MET A 35 -10.48 -5.11 -12.54
N ALA A 36 -10.99 -5.75 -11.48
CA ALA A 36 -12.07 -5.17 -10.68
C ALA A 36 -11.70 -3.81 -10.07
N ILE A 37 -10.45 -3.64 -9.61
CA ILE A 37 -9.96 -2.36 -9.09
C ILE A 37 -9.89 -1.30 -10.19
N LEU A 38 -9.44 -1.66 -11.40
CA LEU A 38 -9.39 -0.72 -12.52
C LEU A 38 -10.81 -0.33 -12.97
N GLU A 39 -11.71 -1.29 -13.15
CA GLU A 39 -13.08 -1.04 -13.60
C GLU A 39 -13.86 -0.16 -12.61
N GLN A 40 -13.76 -0.45 -11.31
CA GLN A 40 -14.50 0.29 -10.30
C GLN A 40 -13.82 1.59 -9.90
N GLY A 41 -12.48 1.58 -9.80
CA GLY A 41 -11.73 2.71 -9.26
C GLY A 41 -11.24 3.68 -10.33
N LEU A 42 -10.66 3.20 -11.42
CA LEU A 42 -10.00 4.08 -12.39
C LEU A 42 -11.02 4.94 -13.14
N LEU A 43 -12.07 4.32 -13.67
CA LEU A 43 -13.09 5.02 -14.46
C LEU A 43 -13.80 6.11 -13.64
N GLN A 44 -14.19 5.77 -12.42
CA GLN A 44 -14.81 6.74 -11.50
C GLN A 44 -13.86 7.91 -11.20
N ASN A 45 -12.59 7.64 -10.92
CA ASN A 45 -11.62 8.71 -10.66
C ASN A 45 -11.36 9.59 -11.89
N MET A 46 -11.37 9.02 -13.10
CA MET A 46 -11.22 9.80 -14.33
C MET A 46 -12.40 10.76 -14.51
N GLU A 47 -13.63 10.29 -14.29
CA GLU A 47 -14.83 11.13 -14.34
C GLU A 47 -14.80 12.25 -13.28
N GLU A 48 -14.49 11.90 -12.03
CA GLU A 48 -14.42 12.86 -10.92
C GLU A 48 -13.29 13.89 -11.09
N SER A 49 -12.20 13.54 -11.79
CA SER A 49 -11.09 14.45 -12.02
C SER A 49 -11.43 15.60 -12.96
N GLY A 50 -12.46 15.45 -13.80
CA GLY A 50 -12.81 16.42 -14.85
C GLY A 50 -11.75 16.58 -15.94
N ILE A 51 -10.74 15.70 -15.96
CA ILE A 51 -9.69 15.68 -16.99
C ILE A 51 -10.27 14.98 -18.22
N SER A 52 -10.06 15.57 -19.39
CA SER A 52 -10.41 14.95 -20.66
C SER A 52 -9.73 13.59 -20.80
N GLU A 53 -10.47 12.59 -21.29
CA GLU A 53 -9.91 11.28 -21.61
C GLU A 53 -8.71 11.39 -22.57
N CYS A 54 -8.76 12.35 -23.51
CA CYS A 54 -7.68 12.61 -24.47
C CYS A 54 -6.39 13.13 -23.81
N ASP A 55 -6.50 13.73 -22.63
CA ASP A 55 -5.37 14.29 -21.87
C ASP A 55 -4.94 13.37 -20.72
N THR A 56 -5.53 12.17 -20.61
CA THR A 56 -5.25 11.22 -19.55
C THR A 56 -4.25 10.15 -20.00
N ILE A 57 -3.21 9.93 -19.18
CA ILE A 57 -2.24 8.85 -19.38
C ILE A 57 -2.38 7.83 -18.26
N PHE A 58 -2.68 6.58 -18.61
CA PHE A 58 -2.68 5.49 -17.65
C PHE A 58 -1.25 4.94 -17.47
N GLN A 59 -0.72 5.01 -16.24
CA GLN A 59 0.62 4.50 -15.90
C GLN A 59 0.53 3.46 -14.78
N GLN A 60 1.19 2.33 -14.97
CA GLN A 60 1.29 1.22 -14.00
C GLN A 60 2.74 0.73 -13.91
N ASP A 61 3.12 0.15 -12.77
CA ASP A 61 4.46 -0.44 -12.61
C ASP A 61 4.60 -1.77 -13.39
N ASN A 62 5.83 -2.21 -13.61
CA ASN A 62 6.11 -3.43 -14.40
C ASN A 62 5.98 -4.73 -13.57
N ASN A 63 5.04 -4.75 -12.61
CA ASN A 63 4.80 -5.93 -11.79
C ASN A 63 4.24 -7.07 -12.67
N PRO A 64 4.72 -8.32 -12.54
CA PRO A 64 4.24 -9.44 -13.36
C PRO A 64 2.71 -9.59 -13.42
N LYS A 65 2.00 -9.27 -12.33
CA LYS A 65 0.53 -9.32 -12.28
C LYS A 65 -0.16 -8.32 -13.23
N HIS A 66 0.48 -7.18 -13.49
CA HIS A 66 0.02 -6.13 -14.41
C HIS A 66 0.34 -6.44 -15.88
N THR A 67 1.30 -7.34 -16.12
CA THR A 67 1.70 -7.76 -17.47
C THR A 67 0.95 -8.99 -18.00
N SER A 68 -0.06 -9.47 -17.26
CA SER A 68 -0.83 -10.67 -17.64
C SER A 68 -1.57 -10.45 -18.97
N ARG A 69 -1.72 -11.51 -19.78
CA ARG A 69 -2.46 -11.44 -21.07
C ARG A 69 -3.89 -10.92 -20.95
N ARG A 70 -4.50 -11.02 -19.76
CA ARG A 70 -5.87 -10.56 -19.50
C ARG A 70 -5.95 -9.12 -18.98
N ALA A 71 -4.80 -8.56 -18.58
CA ALA A 71 -4.68 -7.16 -18.14
C ALA A 71 -4.09 -6.25 -19.24
N LYS A 72 -3.75 -6.82 -20.40
CA LYS A 72 -3.30 -6.10 -21.59
C LYS A 72 -4.45 -5.77 -22.52
#